data_AF-A0A7V0I9G2-F1
#
_entry.id   AF-A0A7V0I9G2-F1
#
_cell.length_a   1.000
_cell.length_b   1.000
_cell.length_c   1.000
_cell.angle_alpha   90.00
_cell.angle_beta   90.00
_cell.angle_gamma   90.00
#
_symmetry.space_group_name_H-M   'P 1'
#
loop_
_entity.id
_entity.type
_entity.pdbx_description
1 polymer ?
#
loop_
_entity_poly.entity_id
_entity_poly.type
_entity_poly.pdbx_seq_one_letter_code
_entity_poly.pdbx_strand_id
1 'polypeptide(L)' 'FVSVEERMACGLGACLGCAILTSRGPRRVCADGPVFPAEELWGDG' A
#
# COMPACT_ATOMS: atom_id res chain seq x y z
N PHE A 1 -7.81 -9.89 -4.93
CA PHE A 1 -6.46 -9.46 -4.49
C PHE A 1 -5.69 -8.96 -5.69
N VAL A 2 -4.93 -7.89 -5.54
CA VAL A 2 -4.15 -7.27 -6.60
C VAL A 2 -2.79 -6.83 -6.06
N SER A 3 -1.75 -6.91 -6.89
CA SER A 3 -0.43 -6.40 -6.56
C SER A 3 -0.35 -4.93 -6.91
N VAL A 4 0.17 -4.13 -5.99
CA VAL A 4 0.36 -2.69 -6.16
C VAL A 4 1.84 -2.41 -6.26
N GLU A 5 2.23 -1.58 -7.24
CA GLU A 5 3.56 -1.04 -7.37
C GLU A 5 3.54 0.45 -6.98
N GLU A 6 4.53 0.87 -6.20
CA GLU A 6 4.72 2.27 -5.83
C GLU A 6 6.21 2.59 -5.73
N ARG A 7 6.56 3.86 -5.93
CA ARG A 7 7.95 4.28 -5.83
C ARG A 7 8.44 4.11 -4.39
N MET A 8 9.46 3.28 -4.20
CA MET A 8 10.03 3.02 -2.89
C MET A 8 11.26 3.90 -2.63
N ALA A 9 11.33 4.51 -1.45
CA ALA A 9 12.54 5.22 -1.01
C ALA A 9 13.51 4.25 -0.32
N CYS A 10 13.11 3.68 0.82
CA CYS A 10 13.94 2.76 1.59
C CYS A 10 13.66 1.27 1.31
N GLY A 11 12.44 0.90 0.91
CA GLY A 11 12.05 -0.51 0.66
C GLY A 11 12.04 -1.45 1.87
N LEU A 12 12.30 -0.93 3.08
CA LEU A 12 12.49 -1.71 4.32
C LEU A 12 11.38 -1.52 5.36
N GLY A 13 10.31 -0.80 5.00
CA GLY A 13 9.24 -0.42 5.94
C GLY A 13 9.60 0.68 6.94
N ALA A 14 10.87 1.11 7.01
CA ALA A 14 11.34 2.12 7.97
C ALA A 14 10.90 3.56 7.64
N CYS A 15 10.61 3.83 6.36
CA CYS A 15 10.18 5.13 5.86
C CYS A 15 8.75 5.06 5.31
N LEU A 16 8.18 6.22 4.97
CA LEU A 16 6.82 6.34 4.41
C LEU A 16 6.80 6.55 2.89
N GLY A 17 7.94 6.37 2.20
CA GLY A 17 8.07 6.71 0.78
C GLY A 17 7.17 5.90 -0.16
N CYS A 18 6.68 4.73 0.26
CA CYS A 18 5.76 3.87 -0.50
C CYS A 18 4.39 3.72 0.18
N ALA A 19 3.98 4.72 0.98
CA ALA A 19 2.67 4.71 1.61
C ALA A 19 1.57 4.99 0.58
N ILE A 20 0.50 4.19 0.62
CA ILE A 20 -0.73 4.36 -0.14
C ILE A 20 -1.91 4.54 0.81
N LEU A 21 -2.93 5.28 0.37
CA LEU A 21 -4.19 5.35 1.10
C LEU A 21 -5.05 4.13 0.74
N THR A 22 -5.64 3.50 1.76
CA THR A 22 -6.62 2.43 1.60
C THR A 22 -7.88 2.78 2.39
N SER A 23 -8.98 2.06 2.18
CA SER A 23 -10.19 2.19 3.01
C SER A 23 -9.96 1.84 4.48
N ARG A 24 -8.84 1.19 4.83
CA ARG A 24 -8.41 0.88 6.20
C ARG A 24 -7.36 1.86 6.75
N GLY A 25 -7.13 2.98 6.05
CA GLY A 25 -6.11 3.97 6.38
C GLY A 25 -4.81 3.79 5.59
N PRO A 26 -3.77 4.59 5.89
CA PRO A 26 -2.50 4.55 5.17
C PRO A 26 -1.73 3.26 5.44
N ARG A 27 -1.25 2.60 4.38
CA ARG A 27 -0.50 1.33 4.42
C ARG A 27 0.75 1.44 3.54
N ARG A 28 1.84 0.75 3.86
CA ARG A 28 3.10 0.78 3.08
C ARG A 28 3.20 -0.41 2.16
N VAL A 29 3.43 -0.20 0.87
CA VAL A 29 3.54 -1.29 -0.11
C VAL A 29 4.68 -2.26 0.24
N CYS A 30 5.84 -1.76 0.68
CA CYS A 30 7.01 -2.59 1.00
C CYS A 30 6.92 -3.41 2.30
N ALA A 31 5.96 -3.12 3.18
CA ALA A 31 5.87 -3.74 4.51
C ALA A 31 4.50 -4.37 4.80
N ASP A 32 3.43 -3.71 4.37
CA ASP A 32 2.04 -4.12 4.56
C ASP A 32 1.45 -4.81 3.30
N GLY A 33 2.12 -4.66 2.14
CA GLY A 33 1.77 -5.20 0.83
C GLY A 33 2.78 -6.24 0.31
N PRO A 34 3.02 -6.34 -1.02
CA PRO A 34 2.46 -5.54 -2.12
C PRO A 34 1.07 -6.00 -2.59
N VAL A 35 0.55 -7.10 -2.05
CA VAL A 35 -0.73 -7.68 -2.46
C VAL A 35 -1.83 -7.30 -1.49
N PHE A 36 -2.87 -6.61 -1.98
CA PHE A 36 -3.99 -6.11 -1.18
C PHE A 36 -5.34 -6.63 -1.72
N PRO A 37 -6.39 -6.71 -0.89
CA PRO A 37 -7.76 -6.88 -1.37
C PRO A 37 -8.15 -5.71 -2.29
N ALA A 38 -8.84 -5.99 -3.39
CA ALA A 38 -9.24 -4.96 -4.36
C ALA A 38 -10.19 -3.93 -3.72
N GLU A 39 -11.06 -4.39 -2.82
CA GLU A 39 -11.97 -3.55 -2.02
C GLU A 39 -11.26 -2.55 -1.09
N GLU A 40 -10.01 -2.83 -0.67
CA GLU A 40 -9.22 -1.90 0.14
C GLU A 40 -8.71 -0.71 -0.70
N LEU A 41 -8.57 -0.88 -2.02
CA LEU A 41 -7.95 0.09 -2.93
C LEU A 41 -8.98 0.88 -3.76
N TRP A 42 -10.06 0.22 -4.19
CA TRP A 42 -11.05 0.79 -5.11
C TRP A 42 -12.48 0.77 -4.55
N GLY A 43 -12.69 0.30 -3.33
CA GLY A 43 -14.00 0.42 -2.69
C GLY A 43 -14.34 1.90 -2.54
N ASP A 44 -15.38 2.35 -3.27
CA ASP A 44 -15.91 3.71 -3.26
C ASP A 44 -16.15 4.21 -1.83
N GLY A 45 -15.17 4.93 -1.29
CA GLY A 45 -15.36 5.81 -0.14
C GLY A 45 -15.88 7.16 -0.60
#